data_AF-A0AAN5C7W8-F1
#
_entry.id   AF-A0AAN5C7W8-F1
#
_cell.length_a   1.000
_cell.length_b   1.000
_cell.length_c   1.000
_cell.angle_alpha   90.00
_cell.angle_beta   90.00
_cell.angle_gamma   90.00
#
_symmetry.space_group_name_H-M   'P 1'
#
loop_
_entity.id
_entity.type
_entity.pdbx_description
1 polymer ?
#
loop_
_entity_poly.entity_id
_entity_poly.type
_entity_poly.pdbx_seq_one_letter_code
_entity_poly.pdbx_strand_id
1 'polypeptide(L)'
;MAQSVPPGDIATQPGTKIVFNAPYDDKHTYHIKVTNSSARRIGWAFKTTNMKRLGVDPAAGPKENALIAVSCDAFAYGQEVRTPTTTV
;
A
#
# COMPACT_ATOMS: atom_id res chain seq x y z
N MET A 1 -13.94 -22.41 23.17
CA MET A 1 -13.99 -21.36 22.12
C MET A 1 -12.73 -20.53 22.25
N ALA A 2 -11.96 -20.31 21.18
CA ALA A 2 -10.78 -19.45 21.25
C ALA A 2 -11.24 -17.98 21.36
N GLN A 3 -10.79 -17.27 22.38
CA GLN A 3 -11.08 -15.85 22.55
C GLN A 3 -10.42 -15.06 21.40
N SER A 4 -11.23 -14.31 20.65
CA SER A 4 -10.71 -13.40 19.61
C SER A 4 -9.94 -12.27 20.28
N VAL A 5 -8.66 -12.12 19.94
CA VAL A 5 -7.81 -11.03 20.42
C VAL A 5 -7.67 -10.02 19.29
N PRO A 6 -7.94 -8.72 19.52
CA PRO A 6 -7.77 -7.70 18.50
C PRO A 6 -6.34 -7.69 17.95
N PRO A 7 -6.15 -7.39 16.65
CA PRO A 7 -4.83 -7.10 16.12
C PRO A 7 -4.20 -5.92 16.85
N GLY A 8 -2.88 -5.97 17.07
CA GLY A 8 -2.15 -4.79 17.57
C GLY A 8 -1.78 -3.83 16.44
N ASP A 9 -1.18 -2.70 16.82
CA ASP A 9 -0.85 -1.62 15.91
C ASP A 9 0.29 -1.97 14.93
N ILE A 10 0.27 -1.28 13.79
CA ILE A 10 1.33 -1.31 12.78
C ILE A 10 1.97 0.07 12.65
N ALA A 11 3.29 0.09 12.46
CA ALA A 11 4.02 1.28 12.09
C ALA A 11 4.36 1.22 10.59
N THR A 12 4.22 2.34 9.90
CA THR A 12 4.58 2.48 8.49
C THR A 12 5.63 3.57 8.30
N GLN A 13 6.49 3.40 7.30
CA GLN A 13 7.42 4.43 6.83
C GLN A 13 7.34 4.50 5.30
N PRO A 14 6.85 5.59 4.71
CA PRO A 14 6.36 6.81 5.37
C PRO A 14 5.07 6.60 6.17
N GLY A 15 4.88 7.39 7.23
CA GLY A 15 3.84 7.13 8.25
C GLY A 15 2.41 7.50 7.85
N THR A 16 2.21 8.41 6.89
CA THR A 16 0.86 8.91 6.55
C THR A 16 0.60 9.01 5.05
N LYS A 17 1.62 9.28 4.24
CA LYS A 17 1.48 9.44 2.78
C LYS A 17 2.78 9.13 2.05
N ILE A 18 2.64 8.68 0.81
CA ILE A 18 3.71 8.57 -0.19
C ILE A 18 3.43 9.62 -1.26
N VAL A 19 4.48 10.25 -1.77
CA VAL A 19 4.40 11.24 -2.84
C VAL A 19 5.16 10.71 -4.04
N PHE A 20 4.44 10.43 -5.12
CA PHE A 20 5.04 10.21 -6.44
C PHE A 20 5.31 11.58 -7.05
N ASN A 21 6.58 11.94 -7.23
CA ASN A 21 6.95 13.21 -7.83
C ASN A 21 7.01 13.07 -9.35
N ALA A 22 6.69 14.16 -10.05
CA ALA A 22 6.90 14.25 -11.49
C ALA A 22 8.40 14.06 -11.83
N PRO A 23 8.74 13.63 -13.06
CA PRO A 23 7.85 13.40 -14.20
C PRO A 23 7.05 12.08 -14.11
N TYR A 24 5.94 11.99 -14.86
CA TYR A 24 5.03 10.83 -14.87
C TYR A 24 5.05 10.06 -16.20
N ASP A 25 6.14 10.22 -16.96
CA ASP A 25 6.38 9.57 -18.25
C ASP A 25 7.01 8.17 -18.13
N ASP A 26 7.55 7.83 -16.96
CA ASP A 26 8.06 6.50 -16.63
C ASP A 26 7.47 5.94 -15.32
N LYS A 27 7.58 4.63 -15.16
CA LYS A 27 7.16 3.90 -13.97
C LYS A 27 8.07 4.25 -12.79
N HIS A 28 7.48 4.76 -11.73
CA HIS A 28 8.18 5.04 -10.48
C HIS A 28 7.86 3.99 -9.43
N THR A 29 8.89 3.45 -8.76
CA THR A 29 8.72 2.51 -7.65
C THR A 29 9.29 3.11 -6.36
N TYR A 30 8.41 3.29 -5.37
CA TYR A 30 8.77 3.70 -4.01
C TYR A 30 8.62 2.52 -3.05
N HIS A 31 9.16 2.66 -1.84
CA HIS A 31 9.12 1.62 -0.83
C HIS A 31 8.42 2.10 0.44
N ILE A 32 7.52 1.25 0.96
CA ILE A 32 6.93 1.40 2.29
C ILE A 32 7.53 0.33 3.19
N LYS A 33 8.06 0.71 4.35
CA LYS A 33 8.33 -0.24 5.42
C LYS A 33 7.09 -0.40 6.28
N VAL A 34 6.64 -1.63 6.49
CA VAL A 34 5.57 -2.00 7.43
C VAL A 34 6.19 -2.80 8.56
N THR A 35 5.96 -2.36 9.79
CA THR A 35 6.42 -3.01 11.01
C THR A 35 5.21 -3.34 11.88
N ASN A 36 5.06 -4.63 12.22
CA ASN A 36 4.12 -5.08 13.22
C ASN A 36 4.75 -4.82 14.60
N SER A 37 4.19 -3.87 15.34
CA SER A 37 4.67 -3.53 16.68
C SER A 37 4.01 -4.37 17.78
N SER A 38 3.14 -5.31 17.41
CA SER A 38 2.44 -6.18 18.35
C SER A 38 3.23 -7.45 18.68
N ALA A 39 2.85 -8.11 19.78
CA ALA A 39 3.46 -9.38 20.22
C ALA A 39 2.94 -10.62 19.46
N ARG A 40 2.08 -10.45 18.44
CA ARG A 40 1.43 -11.55 17.72
C ARG A 40 1.61 -11.38 16.22
N ARG A 41 1.74 -12.49 15.48
CA ARG A 41 1.78 -12.46 14.02
C ARG A 41 0.45 -11.96 13.47
N ILE A 42 0.49 -10.98 12.58
CA ILE A 42 -0.67 -10.47 11.84
C ILE A 42 -0.57 -10.87 10.36
N GLY A 43 -1.73 -11.11 9.74
CA GLY A 43 -1.87 -11.10 8.28
C GLY A 43 -2.23 -9.69 7.82
N TRP A 44 -1.64 -9.25 6.71
CA TRP A 44 -1.91 -7.93 6.12
C TRP A 44 -2.15 -8.05 4.61
N ALA A 45 -2.84 -7.06 4.05
CA ALA A 45 -3.07 -6.92 2.62
C ALA A 45 -3.18 -5.43 2.25
N PHE A 46 -2.62 -5.06 1.10
CA PHE A 46 -2.77 -3.73 0.51
C PHE A 46 -3.93 -3.71 -0.49
N LYS A 47 -4.65 -2.60 -0.51
CA LYS A 47 -5.64 -2.27 -1.55
C LYS A 47 -5.25 -0.93 -2.17
N THR A 48 -5.33 -0.83 -3.49
CA THR A 48 -5.11 0.42 -4.22
C THR A 48 -6.43 0.93 -4.78
N THR A 49 -6.57 2.25 -4.89
CA THR A 49 -7.76 2.88 -5.48
C THR A 49 -7.79 2.82 -7.00
N ASN A 50 -6.62 2.58 -7.62
CA ASN A 50 -6.48 2.40 -9.06
C ASN A 50 -5.51 1.24 -9.35
N MET A 51 -6.07 0.04 -9.53
CA MET A 51 -5.29 -1.18 -9.77
C MET A 51 -4.60 -1.20 -11.15
N LYS A 52 -5.00 -0.33 -12.09
CA LYS A 52 -4.34 -0.23 -13.40
C LYS A 52 -3.07 0.62 -13.36
N ARG A 53 -2.99 1.57 -12.42
CA ARG A 53 -1.86 2.49 -12.28
C ARG A 53 -0.94 2.11 -11.13
N LEU A 54 -1.50 1.61 -10.03
CA LEU A 54 -0.79 1.34 -8.80
C LEU A 54 -0.59 -0.15 -8.60
N GLY A 55 0.66 -0.58 -8.63
CA GLY A 55 1.07 -1.94 -8.28
C GLY A 55 1.67 -1.99 -6.87
N VAL A 56 1.45 -3.08 -6.15
CA VAL A 56 2.02 -3.32 -4.81
C VAL A 56 2.60 -4.72 -4.74
N ASP A 57 3.85 -4.85 -4.32
CA ASP A 57 4.53 -6.13 -4.14
C ASP A 57 5.43 -6.15 -2.88
N PRO A 58 5.29 -7.13 -1.97
CA PRO A 58 4.19 -8.09 -1.89
C PRO A 58 2.86 -7.41 -1.56
N ALA A 59 1.76 -7.84 -2.21
CA ALA A 59 0.43 -7.27 -1.99
C ALA A 59 -0.24 -7.75 -0.69
N ALA A 60 0.12 -8.93 -0.19
CA ALA A 60 -0.37 -9.49 1.07
C ALA A 60 0.64 -10.47 1.66
N GLY A 61 0.56 -10.71 2.97
CA GLY A 61 1.37 -11.76 3.59
C GLY A 61 1.34 -11.80 5.12
N PRO A 62 1.97 -12.82 5.72
CA PRO A 62 2.17 -12.93 7.16
C PRO A 62 3.58 -12.46 7.55
N LYS A 63 3.76 -11.30 8.21
CA LYS A 63 5.12 -10.82 8.61
C LYS A 63 5.14 -9.93 9.87
N GLU A 64 6.31 -9.92 10.53
CA GLU A 64 6.66 -8.93 11.56
C GLU A 64 7.22 -7.63 10.96
N ASN A 65 8.00 -7.71 9.88
CA ASN A 65 8.54 -6.55 9.15
C ASN A 65 8.56 -6.84 7.65
N ALA A 66 8.05 -5.92 6.83
CA ALA A 66 8.04 -6.05 5.39
C ALA A 66 8.46 -4.74 4.71
N LEU A 67 9.30 -4.84 3.69
CA LEU A 67 9.55 -3.75 2.75
C LEU A 67 8.69 -4.01 1.52
N ILE A 68 7.81 -3.06 1.21
CA ILE A 68 6.78 -3.18 0.20
C ILE A 68 7.11 -2.22 -0.93
N ALA A 69 7.27 -2.74 -2.14
CA ALA A 69 7.38 -1.93 -3.34
C ALA A 69 5.99 -1.44 -3.76
N VAL A 70 5.82 -0.13 -3.90
CA VAL A 70 4.63 0.49 -4.46
C VAL A 70 5.05 1.23 -5.71
N SER A 71 4.48 0.80 -6.82
CA SER A 71 4.80 1.35 -8.13
C SER A 71 3.63 2.11 -8.72
N CYS A 72 3.94 3.17 -9.46
CA CYS A 72 3.00 3.96 -10.24
C CYS A 72 3.47 3.92 -11.69
N ASP A 73 2.66 3.33 -12.57
CA ASP A 73 2.93 3.32 -14.01
C ASP A 73 2.80 4.74 -14.60
N ALA A 74 3.44 4.95 -15.75
CA ALA A 74 3.40 6.21 -16.49
C ALA A 74 1.95 6.60 -16.87
N PHE A 75 1.63 7.89 -16.80
CA PHE A 75 0.30 8.39 -17.14
C PHE A 75 0.29 9.88 -17.50
N ALA A 76 -0.70 10.30 -18.29
CA ALA A 76 -0.92 11.69 -18.66
C ALA A 76 -1.61 12.47 -17.53
N TYR A 77 -0.82 13.05 -16.63
CA TYR A 77 -1.31 13.85 -15.51
C TYR A 77 -2.18 15.04 -15.99
N GLY A 78 -3.38 15.18 -15.42
CA GLY A 78 -4.35 16.21 -15.77
C GLY A 78 -5.27 15.88 -16.95
N GLN A 79 -5.08 14.75 -17.65
CA GLN A 79 -5.89 14.34 -18.80
C GLN A 79 -6.77 13.11 -18.53
N GLU A 80 -6.46 12.31 -17.50
CA GLU A 80 -7.30 11.16 -17.15
C GLU A 80 -8.55 11.55 -16.36
N VAL A 81 -9.71 11.09 -16.84
CA VAL A 81 -10.98 11.18 -16.12
C VAL A 81 -10.90 10.31 -14.87
N ARG A 82 -11.10 10.91 -13.69
CA ARG A 82 -11.20 10.17 -12.44
C ARG A 82 -12.45 9.29 -12.49
N THR A 83 -12.27 7.98 -12.69
CA THR A 83 -13.39 7.04 -12.54
C THR A 83 -13.91 7.16 -11.11
N PRO A 84 -15.21 7.48 -10.90
CA PRO A 84 -15.75 7.54 -9.55
C PRO A 84 -15.58 6.16 -8.90
N THR A 85 -14.88 6.11 -7.78
CA THR A 85 -14.71 4.89 -7.01
C THR A 85 -16.05 4.56 -6.37
N THR A 86 -16.74 3.51 -6.84
CA THR A 86 -17.90 2.96 -6.14
C THR A 86 -17.44 2.56 -4.74
N THR A 87 -17.92 3.30 -3.74
CA THR A 87 -17.80 2.90 -2.33
C THR A 87 -18.69 1.68 -2.15
N VAL A 88 -18.10 0.52 -1.80
CA VAL A 88 -18.83 -0.62 -1.24
C VAL A 88 -18.82 -0.53 0.27
#